data_AF-A0A7S1XZG7-F1
#
_entry.id   AF-A0A7S1XZG7-F1
#
_cell.length_a   1.000
_cell.length_b   1.000
_cell.length_c   1.000
_cell.angle_alpha   90.00
_cell.angle_beta   90.00
_cell.angle_gamma   90.00
#
_symmetry.space_group_name_H-M   'P 1'
#
loop_
_entity.id
_entity.type
_entity.pdbx_description
1 polymer ?
#
loop_
_entity_poly.entity_id
_entity_poly.type
_entity_poly.pdbx_seq_one_letter_code
_entity_poly.pdbx_strand_id
1 'polypeptide(L)'
;GEFAAAVVAGVMTAEGALYLVAMRGRFMHAVPNSDGVMVAVRASEEQVKEAIGNVLGENKVRNFEVDCPCHSTPFENELCQPCDDDDVVVVVKEAQEICAVAAVNGPKSVVISGT
;
A
#
# COMPACT_ATOMS: atom_id res chain seq x y z
N GLY A 1 2.83 -12.86 -0.51
CA GLY A 1 2.08 -14.12 -0.30
C GLY A 1 0.90 -14.23 -1.25
N GLU A 2 0.07 -13.19 -1.28
CA GLU A 2 -1.19 -13.14 -2.04
C GLU A 2 -1.04 -13.50 -3.54
N PHE A 3 -0.04 -12.96 -4.24
CA PHE A 3 0.19 -13.32 -5.65
C PHE A 3 0.40 -14.84 -5.84
N ALA A 4 1.21 -15.47 -5.00
CA ALA A 4 1.44 -16.91 -5.07
C ALA A 4 0.17 -17.72 -4.74
N ALA A 5 -0.60 -17.26 -3.74
CA ALA A 5 -1.87 -17.90 -3.39
C ALA A 5 -2.89 -17.81 -4.53
N ALA A 6 -2.99 -16.66 -5.20
CA ALA A 6 -3.87 -16.47 -6.36
C ALA A 6 -3.48 -17.36 -7.54
N VAL A 7 -2.18 -17.59 -7.77
CA VAL A 7 -1.70 -18.54 -8.80
C VAL A 7 -2.10 -19.96 -8.45
N VAL A 8 -1.85 -20.40 -7.22
CA VAL A 8 -2.22 -21.76 -6.77
C VAL A 8 -3.74 -21.98 -6.79
N ALA A 9 -4.52 -20.95 -6.48
CA ALA A 9 -5.98 -20.98 -6.54
C ALA A 9 -6.53 -20.92 -7.98
N GLY A 10 -5.68 -20.75 -9.00
CA GLY A 10 -6.09 -20.65 -10.40
C GLY A 10 -6.78 -19.32 -10.77
N VAL A 11 -6.72 -18.31 -9.91
CA VAL A 11 -7.30 -16.97 -10.15
C VAL A 11 -6.44 -16.16 -11.14
N MET A 12 -5.15 -16.46 -11.21
CA MET A 12 -4.16 -15.73 -12.00
C MET A 12 -3.11 -16.69 -12.54
N THR A 13 -2.52 -16.39 -13.71
CA THR A 13 -1.40 -17.16 -14.25
C THR A 13 -0.09 -16.83 -13.54
N ALA A 14 0.85 -17.77 -13.52
CA ALA A 14 2.17 -17.55 -12.91
C ALA A 14 2.90 -16.39 -13.60
N GLU A 15 2.82 -16.30 -14.92
CA GLU A 15 3.43 -15.24 -15.73
C GLU A 15 2.88 -13.86 -15.38
N GLY A 16 1.55 -13.73 -15.25
CA GLY A 16 0.91 -12.48 -14.86
C GLY A 16 1.28 -12.04 -13.45
N ALA A 17 1.33 -12.99 -12.50
CA ALA A 17 1.77 -12.71 -11.14
C ALA A 17 3.22 -12.22 -11.08
N LEU A 18 4.13 -12.86 -11.83
CA LEU A 18 5.54 -12.46 -11.90
C LEU A 18 5.70 -11.06 -12.50
N TYR A 19 4.92 -10.72 -13.52
CA TYR A 19 4.93 -9.39 -14.12
C TYR A 19 4.55 -8.31 -13.08
N LEU A 20 3.45 -8.51 -12.36
CA LEU A 20 3.00 -7.56 -11.32
C LEU A 20 4.02 -7.42 -10.17
N VAL A 21 4.61 -8.52 -9.74
CA VAL A 21 5.65 -8.51 -8.70
C VAL A 21 6.88 -7.73 -9.17
N ALA A 22 7.32 -7.93 -10.42
CA ALA A 22 8.47 -7.23 -10.98
C ALA A 22 8.22 -5.72 -11.09
N MET A 23 7.05 -5.31 -11.62
CA MET A 23 6.66 -3.90 -11.71
C MET A 23 6.57 -3.24 -10.34
N ARG A 24 5.94 -3.91 -9.36
CA ARG A 24 5.89 -3.41 -7.97
C ARG A 24 7.29 -3.23 -7.39
N GLY A 25 8.20 -4.15 -7.66
CA GLY A 25 9.60 -4.04 -7.23
C GLY A 25 10.34 -2.85 -7.84
N ARG A 26 10.13 -2.59 -9.14
CA ARG A 26 10.69 -1.41 -9.82
C ARG A 26 10.16 -0.12 -9.21
N PHE A 27 8.84 -0.03 -8.97
CA PHE A 27 8.27 1.13 -8.29
C PHE A 27 8.83 1.33 -6.89
N MET A 28 8.89 0.27 -6.07
CA MET A 28 9.49 0.35 -4.74
C MET A 28 10.95 0.82 -4.77
N HIS A 29 11.70 0.52 -5.84
CA HIS A 29 13.08 0.97 -6.01
C HIS A 29 13.19 2.42 -6.50
N ALA A 30 12.22 2.89 -7.28
CA ALA A 30 12.19 4.24 -7.84
C ALA A 30 11.71 5.30 -6.82
N VAL A 31 10.92 4.88 -5.82
CA VAL A 31 10.52 5.79 -4.74
C VAL A 31 11.77 6.22 -3.97
N PRO A 32 12.02 7.53 -3.78
CA PRO A 32 13.14 8.00 -2.98
C PRO A 32 13.14 7.33 -1.61
N ASN A 33 14.31 7.01 -1.09
CA ASN A 33 14.44 6.44 0.26
C ASN A 33 13.70 7.36 1.25
N SER A 34 12.50 6.96 1.66
CA SER A 34 11.74 7.64 2.68
C SER A 34 12.21 7.11 4.03
N ASP A 35 12.14 7.96 5.06
CA ASP A 35 12.42 7.59 6.46
C ASP A 35 11.33 6.66 7.05
N GLY A 36 10.63 5.91 6.19
CA GLY A 36 9.56 5.00 6.56
C GLY A 36 10.09 3.85 7.42
N VAL A 37 9.57 3.75 8.64
CA VAL A 37 9.89 2.68 9.60
C VAL A 37 8.72 1.72 9.74
N MET A 38 9.02 0.46 10.06
CA MET A 38 8.06 -0.55 10.46
C MET A 38 8.39 -1.05 11.87
N VAL A 39 7.39 -1.14 12.74
CA VAL A 39 7.57 -1.55 14.14
C VAL A 39 6.55 -2.65 14.49
N ALA A 40 7.04 -3.74 15.06
CA ALA A 40 6.19 -4.80 15.61
C ALA A 40 5.73 -4.43 17.03
N VAL A 41 4.42 -4.47 17.25
CA VAL A 41 3.76 -4.08 18.50
C VAL A 41 3.00 -5.27 19.09
N ARG A 42 3.24 -5.53 20.37
CA ARG A 42 2.56 -6.61 21.12
C ARG A 42 1.29 -6.09 21.81
N ALA A 43 0.30 -5.72 21.00
CA ALA A 43 -1.00 -5.22 21.46
C ALA A 43 -2.10 -5.66 20.48
N SER A 44 -3.37 -5.51 20.86
CA SER A 44 -4.48 -5.73 19.91
C SER A 44 -4.57 -4.59 18.90
N GLU A 45 -5.27 -4.83 17.79
CA GLU A 45 -5.47 -3.81 16.75
C GLU A 45 -6.21 -2.58 17.29
N GLU A 46 -7.21 -2.78 18.14
CA GLU A 46 -8.00 -1.71 18.76
C GLU A 46 -7.12 -0.83 19.64
N GLN A 47 -6.27 -1.45 20.48
CA GLN A 47 -5.34 -0.74 21.35
C GLN A 47 -4.33 0.10 20.54
N VAL A 48 -3.86 -0.44 19.41
CA VAL A 48 -2.92 0.26 18.52
C VAL A 48 -3.61 1.44 17.83
N LYS A 49 -4.81 1.24 17.29
CA LYS A 49 -5.60 2.30 16.65
C LYS A 49 -5.93 3.44 17.62
N GLU A 50 -6.33 3.10 18.84
CA GLU A 50 -6.58 4.09 19.91
C GLU A 50 -5.31 4.87 20.24
N ALA A 51 -4.17 4.19 20.42
CA ALA A 51 -2.90 4.84 20.70
C ALA A 51 -2.46 5.78 19.55
N ILE A 52 -2.61 5.36 18.29
CA ILE A 52 -2.30 6.20 17.12
C ILE A 52 -3.21 7.44 17.11
N GLY A 53 -4.52 7.26 17.33
CA GLY A 53 -5.48 8.37 17.37
C GLY A 53 -5.19 9.38 18.48
N ASN A 54 -4.79 8.90 19.67
CA ASN A 54 -4.43 9.75 20.81
C ASN A 54 -3.14 10.55 20.57
N VAL A 55 -2.19 10.01 19.80
CA VAL A 55 -0.89 10.66 19.53
C VAL A 55 -0.96 11.62 18.35
N LEU A 56 -1.62 11.23 17.25
CA LEU A 56 -1.65 12.02 16.00
C LEU A 56 -2.87 12.93 15.85
N GLY A 57 -3.91 12.74 16.68
CA GLY A 57 -5.22 13.38 16.52
C GLY A 57 -6.03 12.79 15.35
N GLU A 58 -7.36 12.84 15.44
CA GLU A 58 -8.30 12.13 14.53
C GLU A 58 -8.25 12.57 13.04
N ASN A 59 -7.46 13.59 12.67
CA ASN A 59 -7.47 14.24 11.35
C ASN A 59 -6.37 13.81 10.36
N LYS A 60 -5.63 12.71 10.60
CA LYS A 60 -4.50 12.30 9.73
C LYS A 60 -4.61 10.93 9.06
N VAL A 61 -5.75 10.25 9.19
CA VAL A 61 -6.01 8.99 8.46
C VAL A 61 -6.50 9.32 7.04
N ARG A 62 -5.59 9.49 6.07
CA ARG A 62 -5.97 9.75 4.68
C ARG A 62 -6.27 8.42 3.94
N ASN A 63 -7.44 8.35 3.32
CA ASN A 63 -7.71 7.41 2.24
C ASN A 63 -6.84 7.81 1.04
N PHE A 64 -6.10 6.86 0.47
CA PHE A 64 -5.33 7.10 -0.76
C PHE A 64 -6.29 7.22 -1.94
N GLU A 65 -6.54 8.44 -2.40
CA GLU A 65 -7.09 8.66 -3.74
C GLU A 65 -5.95 8.52 -4.75
N VAL A 66 -6.07 7.53 -5.64
CA VAL A 66 -5.13 7.33 -6.74
C VAL A 66 -5.63 8.15 -7.92
N ASP A 67 -5.06 9.34 -8.11
CA ASP A 67 -5.31 10.14 -9.31
C ASP A 67 -4.50 9.56 -10.49
N CYS A 68 -5.14 8.72 -11.31
CA CYS A 68 -4.58 8.41 -12.63
C CYS A 68 -4.74 9.66 -13.53
N PRO A 69 -3.68 10.15 -14.18
CA PRO A 69 -3.78 11.25 -15.17
C PRO A 69 -4.70 10.92 -16.36
N CYS A 70 -5.07 9.65 -16.52
CA CYS A 70 -5.78 9.10 -17.66
C CYS A 70 -7.32 9.25 -17.65
N HIS A 71 -7.91 9.93 -16.67
CA HIS A 71 -9.36 10.14 -16.47
C HIS A 71 -10.22 10.13 -17.75
N SER A 72 -10.74 8.97 -18.16
CA SER A 72 -11.85 8.88 -19.12
C SER A 72 -12.50 7.49 -19.29
N THR A 73 -12.54 6.59 -18.30
CA THR A 73 -13.51 5.48 -18.34
C THR A 73 -14.12 5.15 -16.96
N PRO A 74 -15.42 4.83 -16.89
CA PRO A 74 -16.03 4.27 -15.69
C PRO A 74 -15.50 2.84 -15.46
N PHE A 75 -15.34 2.48 -14.19
CA PHE A 75 -14.91 1.18 -13.70
C PHE A 75 -15.83 0.03 -14.19
N GLU A 76 -15.61 -0.47 -15.41
CA GLU A 76 -16.07 -1.79 -15.82
C GLU A 76 -14.92 -2.54 -16.50
N ASN A 77 -14.15 -3.27 -15.68
CA ASN A 77 -13.49 -4.54 -16.01
C ASN A 77 -12.64 -4.66 -17.29
N GLU A 78 -12.03 -3.58 -17.78
CA GLU A 78 -10.91 -3.66 -18.71
C GLU A 78 -9.69 -3.01 -18.04
N LEU A 79 -8.66 -3.83 -17.80
CA LEU A 79 -7.34 -3.36 -17.36
C LEU A 79 -6.92 -2.24 -18.31
N CYS A 80 -6.73 -1.03 -17.77
CA CYS A 80 -6.12 0.07 -18.51
C CYS A 80 -4.84 -0.48 -19.15
N GLN A 81 -4.72 -0.40 -20.48
CA GLN A 81 -3.49 -0.80 -21.14
C GLN A 81 -2.34 -0.03 -20.49
N PRO A 82 -1.20 -0.68 -20.17
CA PRO A 82 -0.08 0.02 -19.57
C PRO A 82 0.29 1.17 -20.52
N CYS A 83 0.10 2.40 -20.05
CA CYS A 83 0.59 3.57 -20.73
C CYS A 83 2.10 3.36 -20.84
N ASP A 84 2.61 3.17 -22.05
CA ASP A 84 4.03 3.14 -22.33
C ASP A 84 4.60 4.52 -21.95
N ASP A 85 5.08 4.64 -20.71
CA ASP A 85 6.16 5.51 -20.25
C ASP A 85 6.39 5.20 -18.77
N ASP A 86 7.62 4.85 -18.42
CA ASP A 86 8.12 4.39 -17.11
C ASP A 86 7.99 5.42 -15.95
N ASP A 87 7.14 6.46 -16.08
CA ASP A 87 6.99 7.54 -15.10
C ASP A 87 5.58 7.57 -14.50
N VAL A 88 5.32 6.70 -13.53
CA VAL A 88 4.24 6.93 -12.56
C VAL A 88 4.68 8.04 -11.62
N VAL A 89 4.24 9.27 -11.90
CA VAL A 89 4.50 10.43 -11.06
C VAL A 89 3.58 10.41 -9.83
N VAL A 90 4.07 9.88 -8.71
CA VAL A 90 3.38 9.98 -7.42
C VAL A 90 3.73 11.32 -6.78
N VAL A 91 2.81 12.29 -6.86
CA VAL A 91 2.98 13.60 -6.20
C VAL A 91 2.52 13.49 -4.74
N VAL A 92 3.46 13.29 -3.81
CA VAL A 92 3.18 13.39 -2.37
C VAL A 92 3.40 14.84 -1.91
N LYS A 93 2.30 15.60 -1.75
CA LYS A 93 2.35 16.92 -1.12
C LYS A 93 2.41 16.76 0.41
N GLU A 94 3.58 17.08 0.96
CA GLU A 94 3.91 17.28 2.39
C GLU A 94 3.56 16.13 3.35
N ALA A 95 4.59 15.45 3.84
CA ALA A 95 4.50 14.43 4.88
C ALA A 95 4.32 15.10 6.26
N GLN A 96 3.08 15.28 6.69
CA GLN A 96 2.77 15.36 8.11
C GLN A 96 2.83 13.94 8.67
N GLU A 97 3.64 13.68 9.71
CA GLU A 97 3.81 12.40 10.43
C GLU A 97 2.64 11.42 10.22
N ILE A 98 2.91 10.33 9.49
CA ILE A 98 1.93 9.32 9.13
C ILE A 98 2.25 8.07 9.94
N CYS A 99 1.29 7.53 10.67
CA CYS A 99 1.41 6.21 11.31
C CYS A 99 0.10 5.44 11.09
N ALA A 100 0.23 4.21 10.59
CA ALA A 100 -0.91 3.35 10.30
C ALA A 100 -0.60 1.90 10.68
N VAL A 101 -1.66 1.12 10.90
CA VAL A 101 -1.56 -0.33 11.02
C VAL A 101 -1.22 -0.92 9.64
N ALA A 102 -0.07 -1.58 9.53
CA ALA A 102 0.41 -2.22 8.32
C ALA A 102 0.01 -3.71 8.23
N ALA A 103 -0.08 -4.39 9.36
CA ALA A 103 -0.50 -5.79 9.42
C ALA A 103 -1.04 -6.19 10.81
N VAL A 104 -1.97 -7.15 10.83
CA VAL A 104 -2.45 -7.82 12.05
C VAL A 104 -2.13 -9.30 11.92
N ASN A 105 -1.08 -9.75 12.60
CA ASN A 105 -0.59 -11.13 12.54
C ASN A 105 -1.24 -12.04 13.60
N GLY A 106 -1.98 -11.46 14.55
CA GLY A 106 -2.75 -12.18 15.55
C GLY A 106 -3.38 -11.25 16.58
N PRO A 107 -4.12 -11.80 17.58
CA PRO A 107 -4.92 -11.00 18.52
C PRO A 107 -4.13 -9.99 19.37
N LYS A 108 -2.82 -10.20 19.52
CA LYS A 108 -1.89 -9.29 20.22
C LYS A 108 -0.58 -9.08 19.45
N SER A 109 -0.64 -9.16 18.12
CA SER A 109 0.53 -9.00 17.26
C SER A 109 0.16 -8.16 16.06
N VAL A 110 0.57 -6.90 16.10
CA VAL A 110 0.29 -5.89 15.08
C VAL A 110 1.60 -5.30 14.60
N VAL A 111 1.69 -4.93 13.33
CA VAL A 111 2.80 -4.15 12.78
C VAL A 111 2.25 -2.79 12.39
N ILE A 112 2.93 -1.74 12.82
CA ILE A 112 2.64 -0.36 12.39
C ILE A 112 3.74 0.10 11.43
N SER A 113 3.39 1.01 10.54
CA SER A 113 4.34 1.68 9.64
C SER A 113 4.09 3.17 9.60
N GLY A 114 5.16 3.94 9.45
CA GLY A 114 5.06 5.39 9.42
C GLY A 114 6.37 6.10 9.12
N THR A 115 6.32 7.43 9.04
CA THR A 115 7.48 8.33 8.93
C THR A 115 7.59 9.19 10.17
#